data_AF-A0A9P6B6C1-F1
#
_entry.id   AF-A0A9P6B6C1-F1
#
_cell.length_a   1.000
_cell.length_b   1.000
_cell.length_c   1.000
_cell.angle_alpha   90.00
_cell.angle_beta   90.00
_cell.angle_gamma   90.00
#
_symmetry.space_group_name_H-M   'P 1'
#
loop_
_entity.id
_entity.type
_entity.pdbx_description
1 polymer ?
#
loop_
_entity_poly.entity_id
_entity_poly.type
_entity_poly.pdbx_seq_one_letter_code
_entity_poly.pdbx_strand_id
1 'polypeptide(L)'
;MPAPLRKLFALFPLHVYPGQSVTSRPASPTLWIHSPNLSTSPRLSRDVECLKWQAYLALRGITNISLRWDISPDGGINGALPALHLPTGDLLGPTRIPAWVDSVLRSPLDELEGYRDEQSRDESRAWIALLEGVVHNALAVSIPHHFSIKNFLDTPNIVDLVALFQRQLPLLPGLRAPIPIWGRSTPSVTTLIRYRDAIQSVSDRLGDDEWFLGSSAPTALDALVFAYLHVALGGSKQLREEVLNRPNLVSWRRKVSELIDPAPLPS
;
A
#
# COMPACT_ATOMS: atom_id res chain seq x y z
N MET A 1 -36.08 11.71 31.13
CA MET A 1 -35.62 12.95 31.79
C MET A 1 -36.83 13.81 32.14
N PRO A 2 -36.89 14.42 33.34
CA PRO A 2 -37.96 15.34 33.71
C PRO A 2 -38.01 16.56 32.77
N ALA A 3 -39.22 16.98 32.40
CA ALA A 3 -39.46 18.11 31.50
C ALA A 3 -38.73 19.44 31.83
N PRO A 4 -38.58 19.87 33.10
CA PRO A 4 -37.89 21.12 33.41
C PRO A 4 -36.39 21.07 33.09
N LEU A 5 -35.75 19.92 33.32
CA LEU A 5 -34.34 19.73 32.97
C LEU A 5 -34.13 19.77 31.44
N ARG A 6 -35.09 19.23 30.66
CA ARG A 6 -35.04 19.28 29.19
C ARG A 6 -35.06 20.72 28.64
N LYS A 7 -35.75 21.65 29.30
CA LYS A 7 -35.76 23.08 28.93
C LYS A 7 -34.43 23.77 29.22
N LEU A 8 -33.78 23.42 30.33
CA LEU A 8 -32.48 23.98 30.68
C LEU A 8 -31.37 23.50 29.72
N PHE A 9 -31.37 22.22 29.34
CA PHE A 9 -30.40 21.69 28.37
C PHE A 9 -30.64 22.17 26.93
N ALA A 10 -31.85 22.62 26.59
CA ALA A 10 -32.14 23.20 25.27
C ALA A 10 -31.53 24.61 25.07
N LEU A 11 -31.09 25.28 26.16
CA LEU A 11 -30.37 26.55 26.10
C LEU A 11 -28.90 26.38 25.72
N PHE A 12 -28.40 25.14 25.70
CA PHE A 12 -27.08 24.80 25.21
C PHE A 12 -27.22 24.13 23.84
N PRO A 13 -26.41 24.50 22.85
CA PRO A 13 -25.24 25.40 22.92
C PRO A 13 -25.57 26.91 22.77
N LEU A 14 -24.82 27.76 23.48
CA LEU A 14 -24.97 29.23 23.47
C LEU A 14 -24.59 29.88 22.13
N HIS A 15 -23.72 29.23 21.35
CA HIS A 15 -23.32 29.67 20.02
C HIS A 15 -23.02 28.46 19.15
N VAL A 16 -23.72 28.35 18.02
CA VAL A 16 -23.46 27.33 17.01
C VAL A 16 -22.66 28.01 15.91
N TYR A 17 -21.38 27.64 15.80
CA TYR A 17 -20.57 28.08 14.67
C TYR A 17 -21.14 27.52 13.37
N PRO A 18 -21.07 28.25 12.24
CA PRO A 18 -21.38 27.66 10.95
C PRO A 18 -20.49 26.43 10.76
N GLY A 19 -21.07 25.35 10.26
CA GLY A 19 -20.31 24.13 9.97
C GLY A 19 -19.14 24.49 9.05
N GLN A 20 -17.91 24.12 9.45
CA GLN A 20 -16.78 24.22 8.54
C GLN A 20 -17.12 23.44 7.27
N SER A 21 -16.80 24.02 6.12
CA SER A 21 -16.89 23.33 4.83
C SER A 21 -15.94 22.13 4.90
N VAL A 22 -16.50 20.96 5.19
CA VAL A 22 -15.77 19.69 5.12
C VAL A 22 -15.22 19.58 3.71
N THR A 23 -13.98 19.08 3.58
CA THR A 23 -13.30 18.92 2.30
C THR A 23 -14.27 18.39 1.25
N SER A 24 -14.33 19.09 0.11
CA SER A 24 -15.26 18.77 -0.96
C SER A 24 -15.09 17.31 -1.37
N ARG A 25 -16.21 16.59 -1.41
CA ARG A 25 -16.30 15.25 -1.99
C ARG A 25 -15.57 15.22 -3.34
N PRO A 26 -14.74 14.20 -3.60
CA PRO A 26 -13.92 14.19 -4.79
C PRO A 26 -14.81 14.09 -6.04
N ALA A 27 -14.44 14.81 -7.10
CA ALA A 27 -15.17 14.79 -8.35
C ALA A 27 -14.98 13.47 -9.13
N SER A 28 -13.82 12.82 -8.95
CA SER A 28 -13.48 11.53 -9.55
C SER A 28 -12.99 10.55 -8.47
N PRO A 29 -13.03 9.22 -8.72
CA PRO A 29 -12.47 8.24 -7.81
C PRO A 29 -11.03 8.62 -7.44
N THR A 30 -10.75 8.76 -6.16
CA THR A 30 -9.48 9.30 -5.66
C THR A 30 -8.80 8.28 -4.76
N LEU A 31 -7.64 7.77 -5.16
CA LEU A 31 -6.83 6.86 -4.35
C LEU A 31 -5.93 7.65 -3.40
N TRP A 32 -6.05 7.35 -2.11
CA TRP A 32 -5.22 7.91 -1.07
C TRP A 32 -3.98 7.04 -0.89
N ILE A 33 -2.81 7.65 -0.97
CA ILE A 33 -1.52 6.98 -0.97
C ILE A 33 -0.54 7.66 -0.03
N HIS A 34 0.51 6.93 0.37
CA HIS A 34 1.67 7.54 1.00
C HIS A 34 2.41 8.45 0.02
N SER A 35 3.02 9.51 0.55
CA SER A 35 3.70 10.53 -0.24
C SER A 35 4.74 9.93 -1.21
N PRO A 36 4.70 10.33 -2.49
CA PRO A 36 5.60 9.82 -3.52
C PRO A 36 7.02 10.36 -3.35
N ASN A 37 7.97 9.79 -4.13
CA ASN A 37 9.29 10.38 -4.24
C ASN A 37 9.33 11.49 -5.29
N LEU A 38 9.01 12.72 -4.88
CA LEU A 38 8.90 13.88 -5.77
C LEU A 38 10.12 14.14 -6.67
N SER A 39 11.32 13.69 -6.30
CA SER A 39 12.52 13.87 -7.12
C SER A 39 12.69 12.85 -8.25
N THR A 40 12.16 11.63 -8.08
CA THR A 40 12.42 10.50 -8.99
C THR A 40 11.15 10.04 -9.69
N SER A 41 10.06 9.89 -8.92
CA SER A 41 8.78 9.37 -9.38
C SER A 41 7.67 10.18 -8.70
N PRO A 42 7.28 11.34 -9.25
CA PRO A 42 6.43 12.30 -8.53
C PRO A 42 4.99 11.83 -8.31
N ARG A 43 4.56 10.74 -8.94
CA ARG A 43 3.21 10.18 -8.83
C ARG A 43 3.17 8.78 -8.20
N LEU A 44 4.32 8.10 -8.07
CA LEU A 44 4.38 6.73 -7.57
C LEU A 44 4.71 6.74 -6.06
N SER A 45 3.87 6.06 -5.28
CA SER A 45 4.03 6.01 -3.84
C SER A 45 5.34 5.33 -3.42
N ARG A 46 5.88 5.74 -2.27
CA ARG A 46 7.04 5.09 -1.63
C ARG A 46 6.66 3.83 -0.85
N ASP A 47 5.38 3.62 -0.60
CA ASP A 47 4.86 2.47 0.12
C ASP A 47 4.45 1.35 -0.84
N VAL A 48 4.79 0.11 -0.49
CA VAL A 48 4.55 -1.07 -1.35
C VAL A 48 3.06 -1.31 -1.52
N GLU A 49 2.28 -1.25 -0.42
CA GLU A 49 0.83 -1.51 -0.48
C GLU A 49 0.13 -0.45 -1.34
N CYS A 50 0.44 0.83 -1.14
CA CYS A 50 -0.10 1.90 -1.97
C CYS A 50 0.24 1.71 -3.45
N LEU A 51 1.51 1.41 -3.75
CA LEU A 51 1.97 1.25 -5.12
C LEU A 51 1.39 0.00 -5.81
N LYS A 52 1.17 -1.09 -5.06
CA LYS A 52 0.46 -2.29 -5.53
C LYS A 52 -0.92 -1.92 -6.05
N TRP A 53 -1.68 -1.13 -5.29
CA TRP A 53 -3.02 -0.73 -5.70
C TRP A 53 -3.01 0.31 -6.84
N GLN A 54 -2.03 1.21 -6.88
CA GLN A 54 -1.82 2.08 -8.04
C GLN A 54 -1.58 1.26 -9.31
N ALA A 55 -0.67 0.29 -9.23
CA ALA A 55 -0.33 -0.59 -10.34
C ALA A 55 -1.52 -1.45 -10.77
N TYR A 56 -2.21 -2.08 -9.81
CA TYR A 56 -3.38 -2.91 -10.07
C TYR A 56 -4.46 -2.15 -10.84
N LEU A 57 -4.78 -0.94 -10.41
CA LEU A 57 -5.80 -0.10 -11.06
C LEU A 57 -5.42 0.25 -12.50
N ALA A 58 -4.17 0.66 -12.72
CA ALA A 58 -3.68 1.01 -14.05
C ALA A 58 -3.61 -0.21 -14.98
N LEU A 59 -3.11 -1.36 -14.49
CA LEU A 59 -3.00 -2.61 -15.26
C LEU A 59 -4.37 -3.21 -15.61
N ARG A 60 -5.39 -2.97 -14.77
CA ARG A 60 -6.80 -3.29 -15.08
C ARG A 60 -7.43 -2.28 -16.05
N GLY A 61 -6.70 -1.27 -16.52
CA GLY A 61 -7.16 -0.28 -17.49
C GLY A 61 -7.96 0.88 -16.88
N ILE A 62 -7.95 1.06 -15.57
CA ILE A 62 -8.64 2.19 -14.92
C ILE A 62 -7.72 3.41 -14.91
N THR A 63 -7.99 4.36 -15.82
CA THR A 63 -7.16 5.56 -16.00
C THR A 63 -7.73 6.82 -15.35
N ASN A 64 -9.04 6.88 -15.10
CA ASN A 64 -9.71 8.05 -14.52
C ASN A 64 -9.70 8.01 -12.98
N ILE A 65 -8.50 8.02 -12.38
CA ILE A 65 -8.30 8.03 -10.93
C ILE A 65 -7.40 9.21 -10.56
N SER A 66 -7.86 9.99 -9.58
CA SER A 66 -7.05 11.03 -8.95
C SER A 66 -6.20 10.43 -7.83
N LEU A 67 -5.00 10.96 -7.62
CA LEU A 67 -4.14 10.56 -6.51
C LEU A 67 -4.13 11.66 -5.44
N ARG A 68 -4.12 11.25 -4.17
CA ARG A 68 -4.10 12.16 -3.03
C ARG A 68 -3.17 11.63 -1.94
N TRP A 69 -2.32 12.49 -1.36
CA TRP A 69 -1.30 12.09 -0.37
C TRP A 69 -1.08 13.12 0.75
N ASP A 70 -1.97 14.11 0.88
CA ASP A 70 -2.04 15.09 1.98
C ASP A 70 -2.82 14.55 3.19
N ILE A 71 -3.11 13.25 3.24
CA ILE A 71 -3.92 12.60 4.28
C ILE A 71 -3.03 11.70 5.15
N SER A 72 -3.17 11.83 6.48
CA SER A 72 -2.52 10.92 7.45
C SER A 72 -3.07 9.50 7.31
N PRO A 73 -2.26 8.44 7.56
CA PRO A 73 -2.74 7.06 7.61
C PRO A 73 -3.99 6.86 8.48
N ASP A 74 -4.13 7.60 9.58
CA ASP A 74 -5.30 7.55 10.48
C ASP A 74 -6.62 7.93 9.81
N GLY A 75 -6.56 8.68 8.71
CA GLY A 75 -7.72 9.01 7.89
C GLY A 75 -8.25 7.84 7.06
N GLY A 76 -7.42 6.82 6.83
CA GLY A 76 -7.78 5.63 6.07
C GLY A 76 -8.65 4.65 6.85
N ILE A 77 -9.15 3.60 6.16
CA ILE A 77 -9.92 2.55 6.82
C ILE A 77 -8.99 1.76 7.75
N ASN A 78 -9.40 1.62 9.01
CA ASN A 78 -8.60 1.00 10.07
C ASN A 78 -7.25 1.71 10.32
N GLY A 79 -7.17 3.02 10.04
CA GLY A 79 -5.95 3.80 10.22
C GLY A 79 -4.80 3.38 9.29
N ALA A 80 -5.14 2.86 8.11
CA ALA A 80 -4.18 2.42 7.12
C ALA A 80 -4.49 2.97 5.72
N LEU A 81 -3.42 3.26 4.98
CA LEU A 81 -3.45 3.51 3.54
C LEU A 81 -2.98 2.25 2.81
N PRO A 82 -3.44 2.01 1.57
CA PRO A 82 -4.26 2.91 0.76
C PRO A 82 -5.76 2.82 1.03
N ALA A 83 -6.49 3.87 0.65
CA ALA A 83 -7.95 3.89 0.65
C ALA A 83 -8.47 4.58 -0.61
N LEU A 84 -9.54 4.06 -1.21
CA LEU A 84 -10.15 4.61 -2.42
C LEU A 84 -11.42 5.38 -2.05
N HIS A 85 -11.40 6.70 -2.24
CA HIS A 85 -12.54 7.57 -2.00
C HIS A 85 -13.33 7.78 -3.29
N LEU A 86 -14.59 7.35 -3.28
CA LEU A 86 -15.48 7.46 -4.44
C LEU A 86 -16.21 8.82 -4.46
N PRO A 87 -16.64 9.28 -5.66
CA PRO A 87 -17.52 10.45 -5.78
C PRO A 87 -18.89 10.27 -5.10
N THR A 88 -19.27 9.04 -4.77
CA THR A 88 -20.46 8.74 -3.96
C THR A 88 -20.28 9.10 -2.48
N GLY A 89 -19.05 9.45 -2.06
CA GLY A 89 -18.67 9.70 -0.67
C GLY A 89 -18.23 8.46 0.09
N ASP A 90 -18.27 7.28 -0.54
CA ASP A 90 -17.83 6.04 0.09
C ASP A 90 -16.31 5.97 0.12
N LEU A 91 -15.76 5.54 1.25
CA LEU A 91 -14.36 5.18 1.37
C LEU A 91 -14.24 3.65 1.34
N LEU A 92 -13.40 3.15 0.43
CA LEU A 92 -13.14 1.73 0.25
C LEU A 92 -11.72 1.39 0.68
N GLY A 93 -11.58 0.33 1.47
CA GLY A 93 -10.28 -0.21 1.85
C GLY A 93 -9.73 -1.16 0.77
N PRO A 94 -8.47 -1.60 0.90
CA PRO A 94 -7.79 -2.46 -0.06
C PRO A 94 -8.61 -3.68 -0.51
N THR A 95 -9.24 -4.38 0.43
CA THR A 95 -10.01 -5.60 0.18
C THR A 95 -11.24 -5.40 -0.70
N ARG A 96 -11.77 -4.18 -0.78
CA ARG A 96 -12.97 -3.86 -1.57
C ARG A 96 -12.64 -3.25 -2.93
N ILE A 97 -11.37 -2.89 -3.19
CA ILE A 97 -10.94 -2.30 -4.46
C ILE A 97 -11.19 -3.25 -5.65
N PRO A 98 -10.84 -4.55 -5.60
CA PRO A 98 -11.07 -5.46 -6.73
C PRO A 98 -12.55 -5.54 -7.14
N ALA A 99 -13.43 -5.73 -6.16
CA ALA A 99 -14.88 -5.79 -6.39
C ALA A 99 -15.43 -4.49 -7.00
N TRP A 100 -14.89 -3.33 -6.58
CA TRP A 100 -15.23 -2.06 -7.20
C TRP A 100 -14.72 -1.96 -8.65
N VAL A 101 -13.49 -2.37 -8.93
CA VAL A 101 -12.93 -2.37 -10.30
C VAL A 101 -13.78 -3.25 -11.22
N ASP A 102 -14.13 -4.45 -10.77
CA ASP A 102 -14.96 -5.38 -11.54
C ASP A 102 -16.34 -4.78 -11.85
N SER A 103 -16.92 -4.02 -10.91
CA SER A 103 -18.18 -3.30 -11.11
C SER A 103 -18.08 -2.18 -12.15
N VAL A 104 -16.94 -1.48 -12.19
CA VAL A 104 -16.68 -0.37 -13.13
C VAL A 104 -16.45 -0.92 -14.54
N LEU A 105 -15.64 -1.98 -14.67
CA LEU A 105 -15.33 -2.62 -15.95
C LEU A 105 -16.48 -3.48 -16.48
N ARG A 106 -17.46 -3.82 -15.63
CA ARG A 106 -18.53 -4.80 -15.93
C ARG A 106 -17.97 -6.13 -16.44
N SER A 107 -16.77 -6.46 -16.00
CA SER A 107 -16.01 -7.62 -16.40
C SER A 107 -15.35 -8.15 -15.12
N PRO A 108 -16.07 -8.98 -14.34
CA PRO A 108 -15.45 -9.66 -13.22
C PRO A 108 -14.27 -10.49 -13.72
N LEU A 109 -13.23 -10.61 -12.89
CA LEU A 109 -12.16 -11.55 -13.18
C LEU A 109 -12.75 -12.96 -13.26
N ASP A 110 -12.21 -13.76 -14.17
CA ASP A 110 -12.51 -15.19 -14.26
C ASP A 110 -12.10 -15.91 -12.96
N GLU A 111 -12.54 -17.16 -12.76
CA GLU A 111 -12.16 -17.98 -11.61
C GLU A 111 -10.64 -18.13 -11.46
N LEU A 112 -9.92 -18.02 -12.59
CA LEU A 112 -8.47 -18.03 -12.68
C LEU A 112 -7.80 -16.68 -12.42
N GLU A 113 -8.53 -15.61 -12.10
CA GLU A 113 -7.98 -14.29 -11.72
C GLU A 113 -7.05 -13.65 -12.78
N GLY A 114 -7.15 -14.09 -14.05
CA GLY A 114 -6.27 -13.67 -15.15
C GLY A 114 -5.05 -14.58 -15.38
N TYR A 115 -4.86 -15.61 -14.56
CA TYR A 115 -3.82 -16.61 -14.76
C TYR A 115 -4.18 -17.58 -15.89
N ARG A 116 -3.15 -18.20 -16.47
CA ARG A 116 -3.28 -19.15 -17.58
C ARG A 116 -4.04 -20.43 -17.19
N ASP A 117 -3.77 -20.96 -16.00
CA ASP A 117 -4.33 -22.21 -15.48
C ASP A 117 -4.38 -22.21 -13.94
N GLU A 118 -5.06 -23.20 -13.36
CA GLU A 118 -5.17 -23.35 -11.89
C GLU A 118 -3.81 -23.53 -11.23
N GLN A 119 -2.88 -24.23 -11.90
CA GLN A 119 -1.53 -24.44 -11.39
C GLN A 119 -0.78 -23.10 -11.24
N SER A 120 -0.87 -22.22 -12.23
CA SER A 120 -0.28 -20.88 -12.17
C SER A 120 -0.93 -20.04 -11.07
N ARG A 121 -2.25 -20.16 -10.90
CA ARG A 121 -2.94 -19.48 -9.79
C ARG A 121 -2.42 -19.94 -8.44
N ASP A 122 -2.23 -21.24 -8.23
CA ASP A 122 -1.68 -21.74 -6.96
C ASP A 122 -0.20 -21.39 -6.79
N GLU A 123 0.58 -21.42 -7.87
CA GLU A 123 1.97 -20.96 -7.86
C GLU A 123 2.07 -19.48 -7.47
N SER A 124 1.16 -18.63 -7.95
CA SER A 124 1.14 -17.20 -7.64
C SER A 124 1.05 -16.93 -6.13
N ARG A 125 0.35 -17.78 -5.37
CA ARG A 125 0.24 -17.66 -3.91
C ARG A 125 1.58 -17.88 -3.22
N ALA A 126 2.39 -18.81 -3.73
CA ALA A 126 3.74 -19.03 -3.21
C ALA A 126 4.65 -17.83 -3.49
N TRP A 127 4.52 -17.22 -4.68
CA TRP A 127 5.24 -15.99 -5.02
C TRP A 127 4.82 -14.80 -4.16
N ILE A 128 3.52 -14.61 -3.91
CA ILE A 128 3.01 -13.59 -2.99
C ILE A 128 3.62 -13.80 -1.59
N ALA A 129 3.62 -15.03 -1.07
CA ALA A 129 4.19 -15.34 0.24
C ALA A 129 5.71 -15.08 0.30
N LEU A 130 6.45 -15.36 -0.78
CA LEU A 130 7.88 -15.06 -0.89
C LEU A 130 8.14 -13.54 -0.89
N LEU A 131 7.33 -12.76 -1.60
CA LEU A 131 7.44 -11.31 -1.67
C LEU A 131 7.05 -10.64 -0.34
N GLU A 132 5.88 -10.95 0.20
CA GLU A 132 5.38 -10.41 1.46
C GLU A 132 6.15 -10.92 2.69
N GLY A 133 6.79 -12.08 2.58
CA GLY A 133 7.65 -12.63 3.61
C GLY A 133 9.08 -12.13 3.51
N VAL A 134 9.81 -12.55 2.47
CA VAL A 134 11.26 -12.33 2.39
C VAL A 134 11.58 -10.91 1.95
N VAL A 135 10.97 -10.47 0.85
CA VAL A 135 11.28 -9.16 0.24
C VAL A 135 10.81 -8.02 1.12
N HIS A 136 9.59 -8.11 1.65
CA HIS A 136 9.05 -7.10 2.58
C HIS A 136 9.91 -6.94 3.84
N ASN A 137 10.33 -8.05 4.44
CA ASN A 137 11.19 -8.00 5.63
C ASN A 137 12.55 -7.36 5.33
N ALA A 138 13.14 -7.64 4.17
CA ALA A 138 14.38 -6.99 3.75
C ALA A 138 14.20 -5.48 3.55
N LEU A 139 13.10 -5.06 2.93
CA LEU A 139 12.78 -3.64 2.78
C LEU A 139 12.56 -2.97 4.13
N ALA A 140 11.76 -3.56 5.01
CA ALA A 140 11.47 -3.01 6.34
C ALA A 140 12.74 -2.80 7.19
N VAL A 141 13.70 -3.71 7.11
CA VAL A 141 15.01 -3.59 7.79
C VAL A 141 15.91 -2.55 7.11
N SER A 142 15.86 -2.43 5.79
CA SER A 142 16.70 -1.50 5.02
C SER A 142 16.21 -0.06 5.07
N ILE A 143 14.90 0.12 5.26
CA ILE A 143 14.13 1.24 5.78
C ILE A 143 14.77 2.08 6.88
N PRO A 144 15.66 3.10 6.68
CA PRO A 144 16.04 3.92 7.81
C PRO A 144 14.76 4.53 8.37
N HIS A 145 14.37 4.10 9.58
CA HIS A 145 13.24 4.67 10.27
C HIS A 145 13.64 6.12 10.51
N HIS A 146 13.17 7.02 9.64
CA HIS A 146 13.20 8.42 9.92
C HIS A 146 12.25 8.62 11.10
N PHE A 147 12.78 8.45 12.31
CA PHE A 147 12.30 9.17 13.47
C PHE A 147 12.58 10.65 13.16
N SER A 148 11.75 11.23 12.30
CA SER A 148 11.72 12.65 12.11
C SER A 148 11.09 13.22 13.37
N ILE A 149 11.95 13.63 14.30
CA ILE A 149 11.59 14.43 15.48
C ILE A 149 10.83 15.71 15.06
N LYS A 150 10.87 16.08 13.77
CA LYS A 150 10.03 17.13 13.17
C LYS A 150 8.52 16.81 13.19
N ASN A 151 8.10 15.55 13.04
CA ASN A 151 6.67 15.19 13.20
C ASN A 151 6.23 15.24 14.68
N PHE A 152 7.16 15.17 15.62
CA PHE A 152 6.91 15.30 17.06
C PHE A 152 6.73 16.76 17.50
N LEU A 153 7.24 17.72 16.73
CA LEU A 153 7.17 19.15 17.06
C LEU A 153 6.01 19.88 16.38
N ASP A 154 5.45 19.33 15.30
CA ASP A 154 4.34 19.94 14.53
C ASP A 154 2.95 19.38 14.88
N THR A 155 2.82 18.53 15.91
CA THR A 155 1.52 17.99 16.37
C THR A 155 1.15 18.55 17.75
N PRO A 156 0.01 19.26 17.91
CA PRO A 156 -0.41 19.76 19.22
C PRO A 156 -1.16 18.70 20.05
N ASN A 157 -0.93 17.40 19.82
CA ASN A 157 -1.65 16.34 20.53
C ASN A 157 -0.71 15.21 20.98
N ILE A 158 -0.57 15.08 22.29
CA ILE A 158 0.23 14.10 23.04
C ILE A 158 -0.29 12.64 22.90
N VAL A 159 -1.16 12.36 21.92
CA VAL A 159 -1.88 11.07 21.82
C VAL A 159 -1.09 10.03 21.00
N ASP A 160 -0.14 10.44 20.15
CA ASP A 160 0.53 9.51 19.21
C ASP A 160 1.64 8.65 19.80
N LEU A 161 2.23 9.03 20.95
CA LEU A 161 3.16 8.15 21.65
C LEU A 161 2.44 6.89 22.18
N VAL A 162 1.16 7.01 22.51
CA VAL A 162 0.36 5.88 22.99
C VAL A 162 -0.10 5.01 21.82
N ALA A 163 -0.39 5.58 20.64
CA ALA A 163 -0.74 4.82 19.43
C ALA A 163 0.40 3.90 18.93
N LEU A 164 1.65 4.35 19.05
CA LEU A 164 2.84 3.53 18.77
C LEU A 164 2.99 2.34 19.74
N PHE A 165 2.51 2.48 20.97
CA PHE A 165 2.49 1.41 21.98
C PHE A 165 1.19 0.58 21.99
N GLN A 166 0.12 1.04 21.36
CA GLN A 166 -1.22 0.41 21.38
C GLN A 166 -1.48 -0.66 20.32
N ARG A 167 -0.46 -1.07 19.54
CA ARG A 167 -0.50 -2.37 18.84
C ARG A 167 -0.36 -3.57 19.81
N GLN A 168 -0.83 -3.45 21.05
CA GLN A 168 -0.94 -4.56 21.98
C GLN A 168 -2.31 -5.22 21.84
N LEU A 169 -2.27 -6.52 21.53
CA LEU A 169 -3.41 -7.42 21.49
C LEU A 169 -4.33 -7.23 22.70
N PRO A 170 -5.66 -7.44 22.59
CA PRO A 170 -6.54 -7.49 23.74
C PRO A 170 -6.18 -8.74 24.57
N LEU A 171 -5.27 -8.57 25.53
CA LEU A 171 -4.93 -9.60 26.49
C LEU A 171 -6.12 -9.75 27.45
N LEU A 172 -6.82 -10.87 27.35
CA LEU A 172 -7.77 -11.34 28.34
C LEU A 172 -7.09 -11.32 29.73
N PRO A 173 -7.75 -10.82 30.79
CA PRO A 173 -7.16 -10.78 32.12
C PRO A 173 -7.06 -12.20 32.68
N GLY A 174 -5.86 -12.79 32.74
CA GLY A 174 -5.70 -14.08 33.41
C GLY A 174 -4.38 -14.84 33.20
N LEU A 175 -3.57 -14.51 32.20
CA LEU A 175 -2.30 -15.22 31.98
C LEU A 175 -1.11 -14.28 32.19
N ARG A 176 -0.44 -14.43 33.33
CA ARG A 176 0.91 -13.91 33.58
C ARG A 176 1.89 -14.63 32.66
N ALA A 177 2.02 -14.18 31.41
CA ALA A 177 3.16 -14.53 30.57
C ALA A 177 4.36 -13.66 31.00
N PRO A 178 5.49 -14.24 31.42
CA PRO A 178 6.66 -13.46 31.79
C PRO A 178 7.30 -12.90 30.52
N ILE A 179 7.15 -11.60 30.30
CA ILE A 179 7.98 -10.76 29.42
C ILE A 179 7.88 -11.13 27.93
N PRO A 180 7.46 -10.21 27.03
CA PRO A 180 7.51 -10.49 25.60
C PRO A 180 8.96 -10.80 25.22
N ILE A 181 9.18 -11.96 24.59
CA ILE A 181 10.44 -12.26 23.91
C ILE A 181 10.57 -11.18 22.84
N TRP A 182 11.32 -10.11 23.11
CA TRP A 182 11.75 -9.18 22.09
C TRP A 182 12.36 -10.02 20.97
N GLY A 183 11.74 -9.91 19.80
CA GLY A 183 11.98 -10.80 18.67
C GLY A 183 13.46 -10.94 18.40
N ARG A 184 13.87 -12.17 18.07
CA ARG A 184 15.17 -12.41 17.44
C ARG A 184 15.32 -11.40 16.30
N SER A 185 16.17 -10.40 16.49
CA SER A 185 16.68 -9.58 15.40
C SER A 185 17.36 -10.56 14.45
N THR A 186 16.70 -10.89 13.34
CA THR A 186 17.35 -11.67 12.30
C THR A 186 18.53 -10.85 11.83
N PRO A 187 19.77 -11.37 11.87
CA PRO A 187 20.93 -10.59 11.51
C PRO A 187 20.76 -10.08 10.08
N SER A 188 20.94 -8.78 9.88
CA SER A 188 20.72 -8.07 8.61
C SER A 188 21.34 -8.79 7.39
N VAL A 189 22.50 -9.44 7.59
CA VAL A 189 23.18 -10.25 6.58
C VAL A 189 22.34 -11.43 6.09
N THR A 190 21.67 -12.16 6.99
CA THR A 190 20.82 -13.31 6.61
C THR A 190 19.59 -12.86 5.85
N THR A 191 19.03 -11.71 6.19
CA THR A 191 17.91 -11.11 5.48
C THR A 191 18.31 -10.69 4.06
N LEU A 192 19.51 -10.12 3.90
CA LEU A 192 20.03 -9.73 2.59
C LEU A 192 20.30 -10.94 1.69
N ILE A 193 20.87 -12.03 2.22
CA ILE A 193 21.09 -13.26 1.45
C ILE A 193 19.75 -13.82 0.96
N ARG A 194 18.75 -13.94 1.84
CA ARG A 194 17.42 -14.41 1.46
C ARG A 194 16.76 -13.51 0.44
N TYR A 195 16.91 -12.19 0.58
CA TYR A 195 16.42 -11.23 -0.40
C TYR A 195 17.08 -11.43 -1.76
N ARG A 196 18.41 -11.60 -1.82
CA ARG A 196 19.12 -11.87 -3.07
C ARG A 196 18.60 -13.13 -3.75
N ASP A 197 18.45 -14.21 -2.99
CA ASP A 197 17.98 -15.49 -3.53
C ASP A 197 16.51 -15.37 -4.00
N ALA A 198 15.68 -14.61 -3.29
CA ALA A 198 14.31 -14.30 -3.68
C ALA A 198 14.23 -13.45 -4.97
N ILE A 199 15.04 -12.41 -5.09
CA ILE A 199 15.08 -11.59 -6.31
C ILE A 199 15.65 -12.39 -7.50
N GLN A 200 16.59 -13.31 -7.24
CA GLN A 200 17.05 -14.26 -8.25
C GLN A 200 15.92 -15.17 -8.73
N SER A 201 15.18 -15.80 -7.82
CA SER A 201 14.10 -16.71 -8.21
C SER A 201 12.96 -15.98 -8.93
N VAL A 202 12.66 -14.73 -8.56
CA VAL A 202 11.70 -13.87 -9.29
C VAL A 202 12.20 -13.55 -10.71
N SER A 203 13.49 -13.26 -10.87
CA SER A 203 14.12 -13.06 -12.19
C SER A 203 14.06 -14.33 -13.04
N ASP A 204 14.43 -15.47 -12.47
CA ASP A 204 14.43 -16.75 -13.18
C ASP A 204 13.01 -17.16 -13.58
N ARG A 205 12.02 -16.88 -12.73
CA ARG A 205 10.62 -17.20 -13.02
C ARG A 205 10.01 -16.32 -14.09
N LEU A 206 10.37 -15.05 -14.13
CA LEU A 206 9.96 -14.14 -15.21
C LEU A 206 10.59 -14.57 -16.53
N GLY A 207 11.89 -14.91 -16.53
CA GLY A 207 12.61 -15.31 -17.74
C GLY A 207 12.44 -14.26 -18.85
N ASP A 208 11.85 -14.71 -19.96
CA ASP A 208 11.51 -13.92 -21.15
C ASP A 208 9.99 -13.66 -21.28
N ASP A 209 9.19 -14.06 -20.28
CA ASP A 209 7.74 -13.89 -20.31
C ASP A 209 7.35 -12.40 -20.21
N GLU A 210 6.25 -12.05 -20.88
CA GLU A 210 5.72 -10.69 -20.86
C GLU A 210 5.13 -10.32 -19.48
N TRP A 211 4.42 -11.27 -18.89
CA TRP A 211 3.75 -11.18 -17.60
C TRP A 211 4.09 -12.42 -16.78
N PHE A 212 4.06 -12.30 -15.45
CA PHE A 212 4.42 -13.41 -14.58
C PHE A 212 3.53 -14.64 -14.85
N LEU A 213 4.17 -15.81 -14.75
CA LEU A 213 3.55 -17.13 -14.94
C LEU A 213 3.05 -17.39 -16.37
N GLY A 214 3.57 -16.68 -17.38
CA GLY A 214 3.16 -16.84 -18.77
C GLY A 214 1.70 -16.43 -19.02
N SER A 215 1.18 -15.51 -18.19
CA SER A 215 -0.19 -15.00 -18.30
C SER A 215 -0.33 -14.15 -19.56
N SER A 216 -1.50 -14.19 -20.20
CA SER A 216 -1.76 -13.42 -21.43
C SER A 216 -1.96 -11.91 -21.19
N ALA A 217 -2.28 -11.55 -19.95
CA ALA A 217 -2.59 -10.20 -19.50
C ALA A 217 -1.96 -9.97 -18.11
N PRO A 218 -1.77 -8.71 -17.69
CA PRO A 218 -1.23 -8.40 -16.38
C PRO A 218 -2.16 -8.89 -15.26
N THR A 219 -1.56 -9.48 -14.23
CA THR A 219 -2.23 -10.06 -13.07
C THR A 219 -2.02 -9.21 -11.81
N ALA A 220 -2.71 -9.57 -10.72
CA ALA A 220 -2.47 -8.95 -9.43
C ALA A 220 -1.04 -9.21 -8.90
N LEU A 221 -0.43 -10.35 -9.28
CA LEU A 221 0.96 -10.65 -8.95
C LEU A 221 1.91 -9.67 -9.62
N ASP A 222 1.69 -9.33 -10.90
CA ASP A 222 2.50 -8.34 -11.61
C ASP A 222 2.47 -6.97 -10.90
N ALA A 223 1.29 -6.55 -10.44
CA ALA A 223 1.14 -5.32 -9.65
C ALA A 223 1.95 -5.37 -8.34
N LEU A 224 1.95 -6.51 -7.64
CA LEU A 224 2.69 -6.71 -6.40
C LEU A 224 4.21 -6.73 -6.64
N VAL A 225 4.67 -7.49 -7.65
CA VAL A 225 6.10 -7.58 -8.01
C VAL A 225 6.61 -6.20 -8.40
N PHE A 226 5.87 -5.46 -9.24
CA PHE A 226 6.23 -4.10 -9.62
C PHE A 226 6.40 -3.20 -8.38
N ALA A 227 5.46 -3.26 -7.44
CA ALA A 227 5.51 -2.45 -6.23
C ALA A 227 6.79 -2.73 -5.41
N TYR A 228 7.11 -4.01 -5.18
CA TYR A 228 8.32 -4.39 -4.46
C TYR A 228 9.60 -3.97 -5.18
N LEU A 229 9.70 -4.22 -6.50
CA LEU A 229 10.89 -3.84 -7.27
C LEU A 229 11.07 -2.32 -7.33
N HIS A 230 9.99 -1.56 -7.47
CA HIS A 230 10.04 -0.10 -7.50
C HIS A 230 10.55 0.46 -6.17
N VAL A 231 9.99 -0.01 -5.05
CA VAL A 231 10.39 0.44 -3.71
C VAL A 231 11.83 0.01 -3.40
N ALA A 232 12.22 -1.21 -3.78
CA ALA A 232 13.61 -1.68 -3.62
C ALA A 232 14.63 -0.80 -4.35
N LEU A 233 14.29 -0.31 -5.55
CA LEU A 233 15.15 0.60 -6.32
C LEU A 233 15.26 2.00 -5.70
N GLY A 234 14.28 2.41 -4.88
CA GLY A 234 14.34 3.62 -4.07
C GLY A 234 14.99 3.42 -2.69
N GLY A 235 15.30 2.18 -2.33
CA GLY A 235 15.80 1.79 -1.00
C GLY A 235 17.31 1.88 -0.84
N SER A 236 17.85 1.02 0.03
CA SER A 236 19.29 0.97 0.31
C SER A 236 20.11 0.58 -0.93
N LYS A 237 21.38 0.98 -0.96
CA LYS A 237 22.29 0.69 -2.09
C LYS A 237 22.35 -0.81 -2.40
N GLN A 238 22.39 -1.67 -1.38
CA GLN A 238 22.47 -3.13 -1.53
C GLN A 238 21.22 -3.71 -2.20
N LEU A 239 20.02 -3.34 -1.74
CA LEU A 239 18.78 -3.87 -2.34
C LEU A 239 18.60 -3.40 -3.78
N ARG A 240 18.96 -2.15 -4.04
CA ARG A 240 18.93 -1.54 -5.36
C ARG A 240 19.89 -2.23 -6.33
N GLU A 241 21.13 -2.50 -5.91
CA GLU A 241 22.13 -3.19 -6.75
C GLU A 241 21.66 -4.58 -7.16
N GLU A 242 21.04 -5.34 -6.26
CA GLU A 242 20.50 -6.66 -6.60
C GLU A 242 19.43 -6.59 -7.70
N VAL A 243 18.53 -5.61 -7.66
CA VAL A 243 17.53 -5.47 -8.73
C VAL A 243 18.20 -4.98 -10.02
N LEU A 244 19.13 -4.03 -9.95
CA LEU A 244 19.83 -3.49 -11.12
C LEU A 244 20.72 -4.50 -11.84
N ASN A 245 21.27 -5.47 -11.10
CA ASN A 245 22.08 -6.56 -11.67
C ASN A 245 21.26 -7.54 -12.53
N ARG A 246 19.93 -7.43 -12.55
CA ARG A 246 19.01 -8.32 -13.28
C ARG A 246 18.31 -7.55 -14.42
N PRO A 247 18.84 -7.62 -15.65
CA PRO A 247 18.39 -6.75 -16.74
C PRO A 247 16.95 -7.04 -17.20
N ASN A 248 16.51 -8.29 -17.11
CA ASN A 248 15.12 -8.68 -17.39
C ASN A 248 14.14 -7.99 -16.42
N LEU A 249 14.42 -8.00 -15.11
CA LEU A 249 13.58 -7.31 -14.11
C LEU A 249 13.56 -5.79 -14.33
N VAL A 250 14.70 -5.19 -14.66
CA VAL A 250 14.79 -3.74 -14.90
C VAL A 250 13.99 -3.34 -16.14
N SER A 251 14.13 -4.09 -17.24
CA SER A 251 13.40 -3.83 -18.49
C SER A 251 11.90 -4.04 -18.32
N TRP A 252 11.49 -5.13 -17.66
CA TRP A 252 10.10 -5.41 -17.31
C TRP A 252 9.51 -4.32 -16.43
N ARG A 253 10.20 -3.93 -15.34
CA ARG A 253 9.74 -2.87 -14.43
C ARG A 253 9.59 -1.53 -15.14
N ARG A 254 10.47 -1.20 -16.09
CA ARG A 254 10.35 0.02 -16.90
C ARG A 254 9.08 -0.01 -17.75
N LYS A 255 8.83 -1.11 -18.48
CA LYS A 255 7.61 -1.30 -19.26
C LYS A 255 6.35 -1.14 -18.39
N VAL A 256 6.32 -1.79 -17.23
CA VAL A 256 5.17 -1.67 -16.31
C VAL A 256 5.02 -0.25 -15.77
N SER A 257 6.13 0.45 -15.48
CA SER A 257 6.09 1.84 -15.03
C SER A 257 5.47 2.77 -16.08
N GLU A 258 5.76 2.55 -17.36
CA GLU A 258 5.21 3.33 -18.49
C GLU A 258 3.69 3.13 -18.63
N LEU A 259 3.16 1.96 -18.23
CA LEU A 259 1.71 1.69 -18.22
C LEU A 259 1.00 2.37 -17.03
N ILE A 260 1.68 2.49 -15.89
CA ILE A 260 1.07 3.01 -14.65
C ILE A 260 1.08 4.54 -14.61
N ASP A 261 2.20 5.14 -15.01
CA ASP A 261 2.34 6.59 -15.11
C ASP A 261 2.87 6.91 -16.51
N PRO A 262 1.99 6.89 -17.54
CA PRO A 262 2.41 7.22 -18.88
C PRO A 262 2.98 8.64 -18.88
N ALA A 263 4.19 8.78 -19.42
CA ALA A 263 4.82 10.09 -19.56
C ALA A 263 3.85 11.04 -20.29
N PRO A 264 3.76 12.31 -19.87
CA PRO A 264 2.95 13.28 -20.61
C PRO A 264 3.44 13.33 -22.05
N LEU A 265 2.53 13.13 -23.01
CA LEU A 265 2.82 13.25 -24.43
C LEU A 265 3.53 14.59 -24.67
N PRO A 266 4.65 14.63 -25.43
CA PRO A 266 5.25 15.90 -25.80
C PRO A 266 4.23 16.72 -26.59
N SER A 267 3.89 17.89 -26.05
CA SER A 267 3.02 18.89 -26.66
C SER A 267 3.64 19.53 -27.88
#